data_AF-A0A6P0I4P9-F1
#
_entry.id   AF-A0A6P0I4P9-F1
#
_cell.length_a   1.000
_cell.length_b   1.000
_cell.length_c   1.000
_cell.angle_alpha   90.00
_cell.angle_beta   90.00
_cell.angle_gamma   90.00
#
_symmetry.space_group_name_H-M   'P 1'
#
loop_
_entity.id
_entity.type
_entity.pdbx_description
1 polymer ?
#
loop_
_entity_poly.entity_id
_entity_poly.type
_entity_poly.pdbx_seq_one_letter_code
_entity_poly.pdbx_strand_id
1 'polypeptide(L)'
;GSTSITSLLNSEQRLTQLNIRLLQQSDFDSLDDIEIGFQAESFLCWAKLAVRFNAGMNQYRESILEALRLEGHHILEASPEVLANNLEAKKSSETLTEINDLQEAIATVIKQNYQTECEAIATARNISLTEYQKLKKRLSKTNKQQREQRRFELMLRYSIPITSELVEKDDAGWYQQLQLHYFMTVGRQYLVARDAEIAKTILELGKGNIFIPDFNDRLLGATIGVMELLKIPPLLKDKQRELKNIDEDLQLLAKTALANRAAIKTIVGIGLAVNSSPITIVRRFLDKIGYSLECLRTESHQKKRLRIYRIVHPDDGRFEVFQQWLQR
;
A
#
# COMPACT_ATOMS: atom_id res chain seq x y z
N GLY A 1 3.09 12.83 -5.11
CA GLY A 1 3.89 12.28 -6.22
C GLY A 1 4.63 13.40 -6.90
N SER A 2 5.07 13.21 -8.16
CA SER A 2 5.67 14.28 -8.95
C SER A 2 4.60 15.29 -9.40
N THR A 3 4.93 16.58 -9.36
CA THR A 3 4.13 17.67 -9.94
C THR A 3 4.64 18.12 -11.31
N SER A 4 5.64 17.41 -11.86
CA SER A 4 6.18 17.65 -13.20
C SER A 4 5.86 16.44 -14.09
N ILE A 5 5.20 16.71 -15.23
CA ILE A 5 4.83 15.69 -16.21
C ILE A 5 6.08 14.98 -16.71
N THR A 6 7.10 15.73 -17.13
CA THR A 6 8.37 15.18 -17.63
C THR A 6 9.06 14.31 -16.58
N SER A 7 9.10 14.76 -15.32
CA SER A 7 9.71 13.97 -14.25
C SER A 7 8.95 12.67 -13.99
N LEU A 8 7.61 12.69 -14.01
CA LEU A 8 6.78 11.51 -13.83
C LEU A 8 6.99 10.50 -14.96
N LEU A 9 6.85 10.94 -16.22
CA LEU A 9 7.02 10.09 -17.41
C LEU A 9 8.40 9.43 -17.43
N ASN A 10 9.47 10.21 -17.20
CA ASN A 10 10.83 9.69 -17.17
C ASN A 10 11.04 8.67 -16.03
N SER A 11 10.40 8.87 -14.88
CA SER A 11 10.53 7.93 -13.76
C SER A 11 9.84 6.60 -14.04
N GLU A 12 8.65 6.64 -14.66
CA GLU A 12 7.92 5.44 -15.08
C GLU A 12 8.66 4.66 -16.15
N GLN A 13 9.21 5.35 -17.17
CA GLN A 13 10.02 4.70 -18.21
C GLN A 13 11.26 4.02 -17.64
N ARG A 14 11.94 4.65 -16.68
CA ARG A 14 13.09 4.04 -15.99
C ARG A 14 12.68 2.80 -15.19
N LEU A 15 11.52 2.84 -14.53
CA LEU A 15 10.99 1.67 -13.83
C LEU A 15 10.66 0.54 -14.81
N THR A 16 10.04 0.85 -15.95
CA THR A 16 9.77 -0.15 -17.00
C THR A 16 11.06 -0.78 -17.52
N GLN A 17 12.10 0.02 -17.79
CA GLN A 17 13.41 -0.49 -18.20
C GLN A 17 14.04 -1.40 -17.14
N LEU A 18 13.92 -1.04 -15.86
CA LEU A 18 14.40 -1.88 -14.76
C LEU A 18 13.64 -3.22 -14.71
N ASN A 19 12.31 -3.19 -14.80
CA ASN A 19 11.48 -4.38 -14.83
C ASN A 19 11.83 -5.29 -16.02
N ILE A 20 12.01 -4.73 -17.21
CA ILE A 20 12.44 -5.48 -18.41
C ILE A 20 13.80 -6.13 -18.18
N ARG A 21 14.77 -5.42 -17.58
CA ARG A 21 16.09 -5.99 -17.25
C ARG A 21 16.00 -7.13 -16.24
N LEU A 22 15.11 -7.03 -15.26
CA LEU A 22 14.90 -8.11 -14.28
C LEU A 22 14.31 -9.35 -14.95
N LEU A 23 13.41 -9.18 -15.93
CA LEU A 23 12.87 -10.28 -16.75
C LEU A 23 13.92 -10.87 -17.69
N GLN A 24 14.81 -10.04 -18.26
CA GLN A 24 15.95 -10.48 -19.09
C GLN A 24 16.90 -11.42 -18.34
N GLN A 25 17.09 -11.20 -17.04
CA GLN A 25 17.95 -12.05 -16.21
C GLN A 25 17.33 -13.43 -15.92
N SER A 26 16.12 -13.69 -16.43
CA SER A 26 15.34 -14.90 -16.12
C SER A 26 14.96 -15.75 -17.33
N ASP A 27 15.69 -15.63 -18.43
CA ASP A 27 15.43 -16.36 -19.68
C ASP A 27 13.99 -16.16 -20.19
N PHE A 28 13.46 -14.93 -20.05
CA PHE A 28 12.15 -14.57 -20.59
C PHE A 28 12.26 -14.34 -22.11
N ASP A 29 11.91 -15.33 -22.92
CA ASP A 29 12.13 -15.28 -24.38
C ASP A 29 11.23 -14.28 -25.15
N SER A 30 10.09 -13.86 -24.58
CA SER A 30 9.11 -12.97 -25.25
C SER A 30 9.45 -11.46 -25.18
N LEU A 31 10.73 -11.12 -25.03
CA LEU A 31 11.19 -9.74 -24.84
C LEU A 31 11.32 -8.93 -26.13
N ASP A 32 11.64 -9.60 -27.24
CA ASP A 32 11.88 -8.95 -28.53
C ASP A 32 10.60 -8.31 -29.11
N ASP A 33 9.43 -8.71 -28.60
CA ASP A 33 8.11 -8.24 -29.03
C ASP A 33 7.53 -7.09 -28.17
N ILE A 34 8.28 -6.58 -27.18
CA ILE A 34 7.74 -5.56 -26.26
C ILE A 34 7.77 -4.17 -26.91
N GLU A 35 6.60 -3.68 -27.32
CA GLU A 35 6.43 -2.30 -27.78
C GLU A 35 6.13 -1.34 -26.61
N ILE A 36 7.12 -0.54 -26.23
CA ILE A 36 7.04 0.45 -25.12
C ILE A 36 6.41 1.78 -25.58
N GLY A 37 6.29 1.99 -26.90
CA GLY A 37 5.77 3.23 -27.51
C GLY A 37 4.24 3.30 -27.63
N PHE A 38 3.52 2.24 -27.22
CA PHE A 38 2.08 2.16 -27.39
C PHE A 38 1.31 3.25 -26.64
N GLN A 39 0.37 3.90 -27.33
CA GLN A 39 -0.53 4.91 -26.77
C GLN A 39 0.16 6.04 -25.99
N ALA A 40 1.14 6.69 -26.61
CA ALA A 40 1.86 7.83 -26.01
C ALA A 40 0.91 8.94 -25.54
N GLU A 41 -0.20 9.18 -26.24
CA GLU A 41 -1.23 10.14 -25.87
C GLU A 41 -1.96 9.75 -24.59
N SER A 42 -2.31 8.46 -24.43
CA SER A 42 -2.93 7.94 -23.21
C SER A 42 -1.97 8.02 -22.04
N PHE A 43 -0.69 7.70 -22.25
CA PHE A 43 0.33 7.81 -21.21
C PHE A 43 0.57 9.27 -20.80
N LEU A 44 0.58 10.19 -21.74
CA LEU A 44 0.65 11.63 -21.46
C LEU A 44 -0.62 12.13 -20.73
N CYS A 45 -1.80 11.65 -21.12
CA CYS A 45 -3.06 11.98 -20.46
C CYS A 45 -3.06 11.50 -19.01
N TRP A 46 -2.67 10.25 -18.78
CA TRP A 46 -2.46 9.69 -17.44
C TRP A 46 -1.50 10.55 -16.62
N ALA A 47 -0.37 10.95 -17.19
CA ALA A 47 0.62 11.78 -16.49
C ALA A 47 0.07 13.17 -16.14
N LYS A 48 -0.69 13.81 -17.05
CA LYS A 48 -1.37 15.09 -16.78
C LYS A 48 -2.34 14.98 -15.62
N LEU A 49 -3.16 13.91 -15.59
CA LEU A 49 -4.11 13.66 -14.51
C LEU A 49 -3.41 13.39 -13.18
N ALA A 50 -2.39 12.54 -13.18
CA ALA A 50 -1.60 12.21 -11.99
C ALA A 50 -0.87 13.44 -11.42
N VAL A 51 -0.28 14.28 -12.28
CA VAL A 51 0.38 15.53 -11.88
C VAL A 51 -0.64 16.54 -11.33
N ARG A 52 -1.80 16.70 -11.98
CA ARG A 52 -2.88 17.55 -11.47
C ARG A 52 -3.34 17.11 -10.09
N PHE A 53 -3.56 15.81 -9.90
CA PHE A 53 -3.92 15.24 -8.61
C PHE A 53 -2.83 15.52 -7.55
N ASN A 54 -1.56 15.25 -7.88
CA ASN A 54 -0.43 15.53 -7.00
C ASN A 54 -0.32 17.01 -6.63
N ALA A 55 -0.55 17.92 -7.58
CA ALA A 55 -0.52 19.37 -7.34
C ALA A 55 -1.69 19.80 -6.46
N GLY A 56 -2.90 19.26 -6.70
CA GLY A 56 -4.07 19.49 -5.86
C GLY A 56 -3.85 19.04 -4.41
N MET A 57 -3.13 17.93 -4.21
CA MET A 57 -2.79 17.45 -2.86
C MET A 57 -1.92 18.43 -2.07
N ASN A 58 -1.13 19.28 -2.73
CA ASN A 58 -0.35 20.33 -2.04
C ASN A 58 -1.24 21.45 -1.48
N GLN A 59 -2.39 21.68 -2.10
CA GLN A 59 -3.36 22.71 -1.70
C GLN A 59 -4.62 22.09 -1.07
N TYR A 60 -4.59 20.80 -0.75
CA TYR A 60 -5.77 20.06 -0.29
C TYR A 60 -6.43 20.74 0.90
N ARG A 61 -5.64 21.17 1.89
CA ARG A 61 -6.15 21.92 3.06
C ARG A 61 -6.96 23.15 2.62
N GLU A 62 -6.38 24.01 1.80
CA GLU A 62 -7.04 25.24 1.37
C GLU A 62 -8.28 24.95 0.51
N SER A 63 -8.23 23.93 -0.34
CA SER A 63 -9.39 23.48 -1.12
C SER A 63 -10.53 23.00 -0.23
N ILE A 64 -10.23 22.25 0.83
CA ILE A 64 -11.25 21.81 1.80
C ILE A 64 -11.79 22.99 2.61
N LEU A 65 -10.93 23.90 3.09
CA LEU A 65 -11.38 25.08 3.81
C LEU A 65 -12.29 25.96 2.96
N GLU A 66 -11.99 26.12 1.67
CA GLU A 66 -12.82 26.90 0.75
C GLU A 66 -14.15 26.21 0.43
N ALA A 67 -14.13 24.89 0.19
CA ALA A 67 -15.37 24.12 0.02
C ALA A 67 -16.28 24.24 1.25
N LEU A 68 -15.70 24.17 2.46
CA LEU A 68 -16.43 24.36 3.70
C LEU A 68 -17.04 25.77 3.78
N ARG A 69 -16.30 26.83 3.41
CA ARG A 69 -16.86 28.19 3.35
C ARG A 69 -18.02 28.30 2.37
N LEU A 70 -17.92 27.69 1.18
CA LEU A 70 -18.96 27.69 0.16
C LEU A 70 -20.23 26.96 0.61
N GLU A 71 -20.10 25.92 1.42
CA GLU A 71 -21.21 25.23 2.09
C GLU A 71 -21.83 26.04 3.26
N GLY A 72 -21.26 27.20 3.59
CA GLY A 72 -21.73 28.09 4.66
C GLY A 72 -21.09 27.82 6.02
N HIS A 73 -20.07 26.98 6.11
CA HIS A 73 -19.36 26.73 7.36
C HIS A 73 -18.44 27.92 7.71
N HIS A 74 -18.37 28.24 9.01
CA HIS A 74 -17.49 29.28 9.52
C HIS A 74 -16.14 28.67 9.92
N ILE A 75 -15.07 29.09 9.23
CA ILE A 75 -13.71 28.62 9.54
C ILE A 75 -13.12 29.48 10.66
N LEU A 76 -12.96 28.89 11.84
CA LEU A 76 -12.33 29.53 12.99
C LEU A 76 -10.85 29.14 13.06
N GLU A 77 -9.96 30.14 13.11
CA GLU A 77 -8.56 29.88 13.40
C GLU A 77 -8.39 29.50 14.87
N ALA A 78 -7.72 28.36 15.10
CA ALA A 78 -7.45 27.88 16.44
C ALA A 78 -6.33 28.72 17.09
N SER A 79 -6.68 29.88 17.64
CA SER A 79 -5.78 30.61 18.55
C SER A 79 -5.74 29.93 19.92
N PRO A 80 -4.65 30.02 20.68
CA PRO A 80 -4.55 29.44 22.03
C PRO A 80 -5.67 29.93 22.97
N GLU A 81 -6.10 31.19 22.81
CA GLU A 81 -7.16 31.83 23.59
C GLU A 81 -8.56 31.32 23.18
N VAL A 82 -8.78 31.12 21.87
CA VAL A 82 -10.02 30.55 21.33
C VAL A 82 -10.14 29.06 21.69
N LEU A 83 -9.04 28.32 21.74
CA LEU A 83 -9.01 26.94 22.21
C LEU A 83 -9.33 26.84 23.70
N ALA A 84 -8.78 27.73 24.54
CA ALA A 84 -9.08 27.79 25.97
C ALA A 84 -10.56 28.14 26.23
N ASN A 85 -11.11 29.14 25.53
CA ASN A 85 -12.52 29.53 25.65
C ASN A 85 -13.48 28.45 25.11
N ASN A 86 -13.11 27.74 24.03
CA ASN A 86 -13.87 26.59 23.54
C ASN A 86 -13.82 25.39 24.48
N LEU A 87 -12.73 25.19 25.23
CA LEU A 87 -12.64 24.12 26.24
C LEU A 87 -13.50 24.41 27.48
N GLU A 88 -13.71 25.69 27.83
CA GLU A 88 -14.60 26.09 28.92
C GLU A 88 -16.09 26.06 28.48
N ALA A 89 -16.42 26.49 27.27
CA ALA A 89 -17.77 26.40 26.70
C ALA A 89 -18.19 24.95 26.35
N LYS A 90 -17.24 24.06 26.08
CA LYS A 90 -17.47 22.63 25.83
C LYS A 90 -17.97 21.84 27.05
N LYS A 91 -17.87 22.40 28.26
CA LYS A 91 -18.32 21.72 29.49
C LYS A 91 -19.78 21.99 29.86
N SER A 92 -20.49 22.86 29.14
CA SER A 92 -21.77 23.42 29.61
C SER A 92 -22.90 23.50 28.58
N SER A 93 -22.80 22.85 27.40
CA SER A 93 -23.85 22.90 26.37
C SER A 93 -24.46 21.53 26.06
N GLU A 94 -25.76 21.37 26.31
CA GLU A 94 -26.58 20.19 25.99
C GLU A 94 -26.57 19.85 24.49
N THR A 95 -26.42 20.85 23.62
CA THR A 95 -26.37 20.71 22.15
C THR A 95 -25.09 20.02 21.66
N LEU A 96 -23.97 20.11 22.39
CA LEU A 96 -22.72 19.41 22.03
C LEU A 96 -22.77 17.92 22.39
N THR A 97 -23.46 17.57 23.47
CA THR A 97 -23.78 16.16 23.81
C THR A 97 -24.63 15.53 22.71
N GLU A 98 -25.72 16.18 22.27
CA GLU A 98 -26.57 15.66 21.19
C GLU A 98 -25.85 15.49 19.84
N ILE A 99 -24.94 16.41 19.49
CA ILE A 99 -24.13 16.30 18.25
C ILE A 99 -23.12 15.15 18.35
N ASN A 100 -22.46 14.99 19.50
CA ASN A 100 -21.54 13.86 19.71
C ASN A 100 -22.31 12.53 19.71
N ASP A 101 -23.47 12.48 20.35
CA ASP A 101 -24.34 11.29 20.38
C ASP A 101 -24.80 10.89 18.96
N LEU A 102 -25.15 11.87 18.12
CA LEU A 102 -25.52 11.61 16.73
C LEU A 102 -24.32 11.13 15.89
N GLN A 103 -23.13 11.72 16.08
CA GLN A 103 -21.91 11.27 15.40
C GLN A 103 -21.53 9.84 15.81
N GLU A 104 -21.65 9.51 17.09
CA GLU A 104 -21.43 8.16 17.61
C GLU A 104 -22.46 7.17 17.06
N ALA A 105 -23.73 7.58 16.97
CA ALA A 105 -24.78 6.77 16.36
C ALA A 105 -24.50 6.50 14.88
N ILE A 106 -24.12 7.52 14.10
CA ILE A 106 -23.75 7.37 12.68
C ILE A 106 -22.54 6.45 12.53
N ALA A 107 -21.49 6.64 13.33
CA ALA A 107 -20.30 5.78 13.30
C ALA A 107 -20.65 4.32 13.63
N THR A 108 -21.56 4.11 14.59
CA THR A 108 -22.07 2.78 14.96
C THR A 108 -22.82 2.13 13.80
N VAL A 109 -23.71 2.87 13.13
CA VAL A 109 -24.45 2.36 11.96
C VAL A 109 -23.51 2.05 10.80
N ILE A 110 -22.52 2.90 10.52
CA ILE A 110 -21.50 2.63 9.49
C ILE A 110 -20.76 1.34 9.78
N LYS A 111 -20.31 1.15 11.02
CA LYS A 111 -19.61 -0.06 11.45
C LYS A 111 -20.49 -1.30 11.34
N GLN A 112 -21.74 -1.23 11.80
CA GLN A 112 -22.70 -2.33 11.71
C GLN A 112 -23.01 -2.71 10.26
N ASN A 113 -23.23 -1.72 9.39
CA ASN A 113 -23.47 -1.95 7.96
C ASN A 113 -22.26 -2.63 7.30
N TYR A 114 -21.04 -2.16 7.62
CA TYR A 114 -19.81 -2.76 7.10
C TYR A 114 -19.62 -4.21 7.58
N GLN A 115 -19.84 -4.48 8.87
CA GLN A 115 -19.78 -5.84 9.44
C GLN A 115 -20.81 -6.76 8.78
N THR A 116 -22.05 -6.28 8.60
CA THR A 116 -23.11 -7.02 7.92
C THR A 116 -22.72 -7.36 6.48
N GLU A 117 -22.07 -6.44 5.77
CA GLU A 117 -21.57 -6.70 4.41
C GLU A 117 -20.45 -7.74 4.41
N CYS A 118 -19.49 -7.64 5.33
CA CYS A 118 -18.40 -8.62 5.47
C CYS A 118 -18.94 -10.04 5.75
N GLU A 119 -19.91 -10.16 6.65
CA GLU A 119 -20.61 -11.42 6.93
C GLU A 119 -21.38 -11.93 5.71
N ALA A 120 -22.08 -11.05 4.99
CA ALA A 120 -22.81 -11.42 3.78
C ALA A 120 -21.88 -11.91 2.65
N ILE A 121 -20.65 -11.38 2.54
CA ILE A 121 -19.61 -11.88 1.63
C ILE A 121 -19.07 -13.23 2.13
N ALA A 122 -18.79 -13.34 3.42
CA ALA A 122 -18.27 -14.56 4.05
C ALA A 122 -19.29 -15.71 4.11
N THR A 123 -20.57 -15.46 3.89
CA THR A 123 -21.62 -16.47 3.81
C THR A 123 -22.21 -16.62 2.41
N ALA A 124 -21.75 -15.83 1.44
CA ALA A 124 -22.20 -15.91 0.06
C ALA A 124 -21.97 -17.32 -0.52
N ARG A 125 -22.79 -17.68 -1.51
CA ARG A 125 -22.69 -18.97 -2.19
C ARG A 125 -21.34 -19.09 -2.89
N ASN A 126 -20.68 -20.25 -2.74
CA ASN A 126 -19.53 -20.60 -3.57
C ASN A 126 -19.96 -20.78 -5.02
N ILE A 127 -19.29 -20.08 -5.92
CA ILE A 127 -19.49 -20.18 -7.36
C ILE A 127 -18.32 -20.94 -8.00
N SER A 128 -18.58 -21.55 -9.15
CA SER A 128 -17.56 -22.20 -9.97
C SER A 128 -16.75 -21.17 -10.78
N LEU A 129 -15.59 -21.59 -11.31
CA LEU A 129 -14.76 -20.74 -12.17
C LEU A 129 -15.51 -20.24 -13.42
N THR A 130 -16.38 -21.08 -14.00
CA THR A 130 -17.16 -20.70 -15.18
C THR A 130 -18.24 -19.68 -14.85
N GLU A 131 -18.91 -19.82 -13.70
CA GLU A 131 -19.85 -18.82 -13.17
C GLU A 131 -19.14 -17.50 -12.85
N TYR A 132 -17.96 -17.54 -12.21
CA TYR A 132 -17.14 -16.36 -11.95
C TYR A 132 -16.79 -15.62 -13.25
N GLN A 133 -16.32 -16.33 -14.28
CA GLN A 133 -15.99 -15.72 -15.57
C GLN A 133 -17.20 -15.08 -16.25
N LYS A 134 -18.39 -15.70 -16.17
CA LYS A 134 -19.64 -15.13 -16.66
C LYS A 134 -20.03 -13.87 -15.89
N LEU A 135 -19.93 -13.90 -14.55
CA LEU A 135 -20.19 -12.74 -13.71
C LEU A 135 -19.22 -11.60 -14.02
N LYS A 136 -17.92 -11.87 -14.12
CA LYS A 136 -16.89 -10.86 -14.40
C LYS A 136 -17.17 -10.08 -15.69
N LYS A 137 -17.66 -10.74 -16.74
CA LYS A 137 -18.02 -10.12 -18.03
C LYS A 137 -19.34 -9.32 -18.00
N ARG A 138 -20.17 -9.49 -16.97
CA ARG A 138 -21.48 -8.84 -16.87
C ARG A 138 -21.32 -7.37 -16.44
N LEU A 139 -21.96 -6.46 -17.18
CA LEU A 139 -21.97 -5.02 -16.91
C LEU A 139 -22.70 -4.67 -15.60
N SER A 140 -23.95 -5.13 -15.42
CA SER A 140 -24.75 -4.86 -14.21
C SER A 140 -24.83 -6.10 -13.32
N LYS A 141 -24.48 -5.95 -12.03
CA LYS A 141 -24.48 -7.05 -11.04
C LYS A 141 -25.36 -6.69 -9.86
N THR A 142 -26.20 -7.63 -9.41
CA THR A 142 -26.93 -7.47 -8.15
C THR A 142 -25.97 -7.56 -6.95
N ASN A 143 -26.34 -7.01 -5.80
CA ASN A 143 -25.50 -7.10 -4.59
C ASN A 143 -25.15 -8.55 -4.24
N LYS A 144 -26.09 -9.48 -4.40
CA LYS A 144 -25.84 -10.92 -4.22
C LYS A 144 -24.72 -11.43 -5.14
N GLN A 145 -24.77 -11.09 -6.42
CA GLN A 145 -23.75 -11.49 -7.40
C GLN A 145 -22.39 -10.84 -7.12
N GLN A 146 -22.38 -9.59 -6.64
CA GLN A 146 -21.15 -8.91 -6.24
C GLN A 146 -20.49 -9.61 -5.05
N ARG A 147 -21.28 -10.00 -4.03
CA ARG A 147 -20.79 -10.76 -2.87
C ARG A 147 -20.27 -12.15 -3.24
N GLU A 148 -20.98 -12.88 -4.10
CA GLU A 148 -20.55 -14.18 -4.65
C GLU A 148 -19.23 -14.05 -5.42
N GLN A 149 -19.10 -13.03 -6.28
CA GLN A 149 -17.86 -12.74 -6.99
C GLN A 149 -16.72 -12.40 -6.02
N ARG A 150 -16.98 -11.52 -5.05
CA ARG A 150 -15.98 -11.08 -4.07
C ARG A 150 -15.46 -12.25 -3.24
N ARG A 151 -16.36 -13.11 -2.75
CA ARG A 151 -16.00 -14.34 -2.04
C ARG A 151 -15.08 -15.23 -2.87
N PHE A 152 -15.43 -15.45 -4.14
CA PHE A 152 -14.62 -16.28 -5.04
C PHE A 152 -13.23 -15.68 -5.27
N GLU A 153 -13.12 -14.37 -5.43
CA GLU A 153 -11.82 -13.68 -5.54
C GLU A 153 -10.96 -13.85 -4.29
N LEU A 154 -11.55 -13.78 -3.09
CA LEU A 154 -10.84 -14.03 -1.84
C LEU A 154 -10.38 -15.50 -1.75
N MET A 155 -11.21 -16.46 -2.19
CA MET A 155 -10.81 -17.88 -2.26
C MET A 155 -9.61 -18.09 -3.18
N LEU A 156 -9.59 -17.42 -4.33
CA LEU A 156 -8.46 -17.46 -5.25
C LEU A 156 -7.19 -16.84 -4.63
N ARG A 157 -7.32 -15.69 -3.95
CA ARG A 157 -6.18 -14.97 -3.36
C ARG A 157 -5.55 -15.72 -2.20
N TYR A 158 -6.35 -16.16 -1.23
CA TYR A 158 -5.83 -16.66 0.04
C TYR A 158 -5.81 -18.17 0.16
N SER A 159 -6.69 -18.88 -0.55
CA SER A 159 -6.80 -20.35 -0.47
C SER A 159 -7.12 -20.92 0.91
N ILE A 160 -7.57 -20.08 1.84
CA ILE A 160 -8.04 -20.45 3.17
C ILE A 160 -9.56 -20.23 3.26
N PRO A 161 -10.26 -20.77 4.27
CA PRO A 161 -11.68 -20.49 4.49
C PRO A 161 -11.97 -18.99 4.59
N ILE A 162 -13.00 -18.53 3.89
CA ILE A 162 -13.38 -17.11 3.89
C ILE A 162 -14.27 -16.79 5.08
N THR A 163 -13.73 -15.97 5.99
CA THR A 163 -14.41 -15.42 7.18
C THR A 163 -14.67 -13.92 6.99
N SER A 164 -15.57 -13.33 7.80
CA SER A 164 -15.80 -11.88 7.80
C SER A 164 -14.51 -11.12 8.13
N GLU A 165 -13.74 -11.59 9.13
CA GLU A 165 -12.44 -11.04 9.49
C GLU A 165 -11.44 -11.03 8.32
N LEU A 166 -11.46 -12.06 7.46
CA LEU A 166 -10.61 -12.10 6.28
C LEU A 166 -11.02 -11.04 5.24
N VAL A 167 -12.32 -10.80 5.07
CA VAL A 167 -12.83 -9.72 4.20
C VAL A 167 -12.30 -8.38 4.72
N GLU A 168 -12.42 -8.14 6.03
CA GLU A 168 -11.94 -6.90 6.65
C GLU A 168 -10.43 -6.71 6.47
N LYS A 169 -9.64 -7.78 6.64
CA LYS A 169 -8.19 -7.76 6.38
C LYS A 169 -7.88 -7.43 4.92
N ASP A 170 -8.54 -8.07 3.95
CA ASP A 170 -8.30 -7.80 2.53
C ASP A 170 -8.62 -6.34 2.16
N ASP A 171 -9.73 -5.80 2.67
CA ASP A 171 -10.14 -4.40 2.46
C ASP A 171 -9.13 -3.41 3.09
N ALA A 172 -8.48 -3.80 4.19
CA ALA A 172 -7.39 -3.05 4.82
C ALA A 172 -6.04 -3.18 4.07
N GLY A 173 -5.98 -3.88 2.93
CA GLY A 173 -4.78 -4.05 2.11
C GLY A 173 -3.84 -5.16 2.56
N TRP A 174 -4.35 -6.15 3.31
CA TRP A 174 -3.54 -7.27 3.81
C TRP A 174 -2.91 -8.08 2.68
N TYR A 175 -3.62 -8.28 1.56
CA TYR A 175 -3.11 -9.05 0.42
C TYR A 175 -1.76 -8.52 -0.10
N GLN A 176 -1.63 -7.20 -0.30
CA GLN A 176 -0.40 -6.61 -0.80
C GLN A 176 0.75 -6.77 0.20
N GLN A 177 0.46 -6.65 1.50
CA GLN A 177 1.45 -6.89 2.56
C GLN A 177 1.95 -8.34 2.55
N LEU A 178 1.03 -9.30 2.39
CA LEU A 178 1.34 -10.72 2.28
C LEU A 178 2.21 -11.01 1.05
N GLN A 179 1.83 -10.51 -0.12
CA GLN A 179 2.60 -10.73 -1.35
C GLN A 179 4.04 -10.25 -1.21
N LEU A 180 4.24 -9.02 -0.72
CA LEU A 180 5.57 -8.47 -0.52
C LEU A 180 6.38 -9.30 0.49
N HIS A 181 5.78 -9.67 1.62
CA HIS A 181 6.47 -10.47 2.64
C HIS A 181 6.79 -11.88 2.16
N TYR A 182 5.87 -12.53 1.43
CA TYR A 182 6.05 -13.85 0.84
C TYR A 182 7.24 -13.86 -0.14
N PHE A 183 7.23 -12.98 -1.13
CA PHE A 183 8.29 -12.92 -2.15
C PHE A 183 9.61 -12.39 -1.62
N MET A 184 9.64 -11.72 -0.46
CA MET A 184 10.87 -11.36 0.24
C MET A 184 11.45 -12.52 1.07
N THR A 185 10.65 -13.55 1.37
CA THR A 185 11.02 -14.66 2.25
C THR A 185 10.88 -16.01 1.55
N VAL A 186 9.90 -16.84 1.95
CA VAL A 186 9.74 -18.23 1.50
C VAL A 186 9.41 -18.35 0.01
N GLY A 187 8.78 -17.33 -0.56
CA GLY A 187 8.37 -17.29 -1.96
C GLY A 187 9.41 -16.74 -2.93
N ARG A 188 10.58 -16.32 -2.43
CA ARG A 188 11.56 -15.55 -3.21
C ARG A 188 12.01 -16.22 -4.51
N GLN A 189 12.12 -17.55 -4.49
CA GLN A 189 12.52 -18.34 -5.66
C GLN A 189 11.47 -18.34 -6.78
N TYR A 190 10.19 -18.12 -6.45
CA TYR A 190 9.09 -18.11 -7.42
C TYR A 190 8.79 -16.72 -7.99
N LEU A 191 9.37 -15.66 -7.42
CA LEU A 191 9.11 -14.28 -7.82
C LEU A 191 9.38 -14.04 -9.32
N VAL A 192 10.50 -14.60 -9.79
CA VAL A 192 10.97 -14.44 -11.16
C VAL A 192 9.97 -15.04 -12.15
N ALA A 193 9.60 -16.31 -11.95
CA ALA A 193 8.61 -16.99 -12.78
C ALA A 193 7.24 -16.29 -12.73
N ARG A 194 6.83 -15.80 -11.55
CA ARG A 194 5.58 -15.04 -11.38
C ARG A 194 5.57 -13.74 -12.18
N ASP A 195 6.66 -12.97 -12.12
CA ASP A 195 6.77 -11.71 -12.85
C ASP A 195 6.79 -11.95 -14.37
N ALA A 196 7.47 -13.02 -14.83
CA ALA A 196 7.47 -13.44 -16.23
C ALA A 196 6.08 -13.83 -16.74
N GLU A 197 5.33 -14.65 -15.98
CA GLU A 197 3.98 -15.07 -16.37
C GLU A 197 3.00 -13.87 -16.43
N ILE A 198 3.15 -12.92 -15.51
CA ILE A 198 2.36 -11.69 -15.53
C ILE A 198 2.72 -10.81 -16.72
N ALA A 199 4.00 -10.65 -17.02
CA ALA A 199 4.46 -9.91 -18.19
C ALA A 199 3.90 -10.53 -19.48
N LYS A 200 3.98 -11.86 -19.61
CA LYS A 200 3.40 -12.60 -20.73
C LYS A 200 1.90 -12.39 -20.86
N THR A 201 1.15 -12.51 -19.76
CA THR A 201 -0.30 -12.27 -19.76
C THR A 201 -0.64 -10.85 -20.22
N ILE A 202 0.13 -9.84 -19.77
CA ILE A 202 -0.07 -8.44 -20.19
C ILE A 202 0.20 -8.29 -21.69
N LEU A 203 1.28 -8.88 -22.20
CA LEU A 203 1.65 -8.84 -23.61
C LEU A 203 0.62 -9.53 -24.49
N GLU A 204 0.11 -10.70 -24.09
CA GLU A 204 -0.92 -11.43 -24.83
C GLU A 204 -2.22 -10.62 -24.91
N LEU A 205 -2.66 -10.02 -23.79
CA LEU A 205 -3.85 -9.17 -23.76
C LEU A 205 -3.66 -7.89 -24.59
N GLY A 206 -2.45 -7.32 -24.57
CA GLY A 206 -2.08 -6.12 -25.32
C GLY A 206 -1.65 -6.38 -26.77
N LYS A 207 -1.61 -7.66 -27.21
CA LYS A 207 -1.08 -8.07 -28.53
C LYS A 207 0.32 -7.51 -28.79
N GLY A 208 1.24 -7.68 -27.85
CA GLY A 208 2.63 -7.18 -27.89
C GLY A 208 2.81 -5.78 -27.29
N ASN A 209 1.71 -5.03 -27.11
CA ASN A 209 1.77 -3.68 -26.54
C ASN A 209 1.61 -3.69 -25.02
N ILE A 210 2.37 -2.83 -24.34
CA ILE A 210 2.22 -2.61 -22.89
C ILE A 210 1.79 -1.18 -22.58
N PHE A 211 0.87 -1.02 -21.63
CA PHE A 211 0.62 0.28 -21.01
C PHE A 211 1.52 0.41 -19.78
N ILE A 212 2.44 1.37 -19.82
CA ILE A 212 3.56 1.51 -18.86
C ILE A 212 3.12 1.48 -17.38
N PRO A 213 2.13 2.31 -16.93
CA PRO A 213 1.72 2.31 -15.53
C PRO A 213 1.22 0.94 -15.06
N ASP A 214 0.35 0.30 -15.84
CA ASP A 214 -0.21 -1.01 -15.52
C ASP A 214 0.86 -2.11 -15.47
N PHE A 215 1.84 -2.05 -16.38
CA PHE A 215 2.96 -2.98 -16.41
C PHE A 215 3.83 -2.82 -15.15
N ASN A 216 4.17 -1.59 -14.79
CA ASN A 216 5.00 -1.29 -13.63
C ASN A 216 4.33 -1.69 -12.31
N ASP A 217 3.05 -1.38 -12.14
CA ASP A 217 2.30 -1.66 -10.90
C ASP A 217 2.09 -3.17 -10.64
N ARG A 218 2.16 -4.01 -11.68
CA ARG A 218 1.92 -5.44 -11.57
C ARG A 218 3.13 -6.26 -11.19
N LEU A 219 4.35 -5.78 -11.46
CA LEU A 219 5.59 -6.51 -11.21
C LEU A 219 6.16 -6.18 -9.83
N LEU A 220 6.71 -7.20 -9.15
CA LEU A 220 7.18 -7.05 -7.78
C LEU A 220 8.71 -7.07 -7.69
N GLY A 221 9.42 -7.54 -8.72
CA GLY A 221 10.87 -7.70 -8.77
C GLY A 221 11.62 -6.45 -8.35
N ALA A 222 11.29 -5.28 -8.90
CA ALA A 222 11.95 -4.03 -8.55
C ALA A 222 11.73 -3.65 -7.07
N THR A 223 10.52 -3.81 -6.54
CA THR A 223 10.20 -3.52 -5.14
C THR A 223 10.96 -4.43 -4.18
N ILE A 224 10.94 -5.74 -4.44
CA ILE A 224 11.66 -6.72 -3.63
C ILE A 224 13.17 -6.47 -3.71
N GLY A 225 13.71 -6.18 -4.90
CA GLY A 225 15.12 -5.85 -5.09
C GLY A 225 15.56 -4.63 -4.29
N VAL A 226 14.72 -3.59 -4.17
CA VAL A 226 15.00 -2.44 -3.29
C VAL A 226 15.01 -2.85 -1.82
N MET A 227 14.07 -3.68 -1.37
CA MET A 227 14.04 -4.18 0.03
C MET A 227 15.29 -5.02 0.35
N GLU A 228 15.75 -5.82 -0.60
CA GLU A 228 16.98 -6.62 -0.49
C GLU A 228 18.24 -5.74 -0.46
N LEU A 229 18.31 -4.73 -1.32
CA LEU A 229 19.42 -3.77 -1.36
C LEU A 229 19.55 -3.02 -0.02
N LEU A 230 18.41 -2.64 0.57
CA LEU A 230 18.34 -1.98 1.87
C LEU A 230 18.46 -2.95 3.06
N LYS A 231 18.72 -4.24 2.83
CA LYS A 231 18.91 -5.25 3.87
C LYS A 231 17.74 -5.37 4.86
N ILE A 232 16.50 -5.13 4.40
CA ILE A 232 15.29 -5.36 5.19
C ILE A 232 15.10 -6.84 5.57
N PRO A 233 15.24 -7.84 4.68
CA PRO A 233 15.00 -9.24 5.05
C PRO A 233 15.88 -9.75 6.21
N PRO A 234 17.20 -9.46 6.27
CA PRO A 234 18.02 -9.78 7.43
C PRO A 234 17.50 -9.23 8.76
N LEU A 235 16.90 -8.04 8.77
CA LEU A 235 16.33 -7.45 10.00
C LEU A 235 15.16 -8.28 10.54
N LEU A 236 14.44 -9.00 9.68
CA LEU A 236 13.28 -9.80 10.07
C LEU A 236 13.66 -11.16 10.69
N LYS A 237 14.90 -11.63 10.47
CA LYS A 237 15.34 -12.95 10.93
C LYS A 237 15.55 -12.99 12.44
N ASP A 238 16.11 -11.93 13.01
CA ASP A 238 16.37 -11.85 14.44
C ASP A 238 15.24 -11.08 15.16
N LYS A 239 14.32 -11.84 15.73
CA LYS A 239 13.15 -11.30 16.45
C LYS A 239 13.51 -10.58 17.75
N GLN A 240 14.68 -10.84 18.32
CA GLN A 240 15.10 -10.24 19.59
C GLN A 240 16.07 -9.08 19.38
N ARG A 241 16.44 -8.80 18.13
CA ARG A 241 17.34 -7.70 17.82
C ARG A 241 16.77 -6.37 18.29
N GLU A 242 17.56 -5.70 19.12
CA GLU A 242 17.35 -4.31 19.47
C GLU A 242 17.93 -3.41 18.39
N LEU A 243 17.13 -2.43 17.95
CA LEU A 243 17.50 -1.48 16.90
C LEU A 243 17.69 -0.10 17.49
N LYS A 244 18.84 0.51 17.22
CA LYS A 244 19.17 1.88 17.62
C LYS A 244 19.48 2.70 16.38
N ASN A 245 19.12 3.98 16.41
CA ASN A 245 19.46 4.88 15.29
C ASN A 245 20.96 4.96 15.01
N ILE A 246 21.83 4.61 15.95
CA ILE A 246 23.29 4.67 15.78
C ILE A 246 23.91 3.39 15.22
N ASP A 247 23.13 2.31 15.06
CA ASP A 247 23.64 1.04 14.55
C ASP A 247 24.23 1.24 13.14
N GLU A 248 25.42 0.71 12.90
CA GLU A 248 26.18 0.96 11.66
C GLU A 248 25.44 0.49 10.41
N ASP A 249 24.79 -0.66 10.48
CA ASP A 249 24.00 -1.21 9.37
C ASP A 249 22.76 -0.37 9.07
N LEU A 250 22.10 0.17 10.09
CA LEU A 250 20.98 1.10 9.93
C LEU A 250 21.43 2.47 9.39
N GLN A 251 22.61 2.95 9.79
CA GLN A 251 23.22 4.15 9.22
C GLN A 251 23.55 3.97 7.74
N LEU A 252 24.09 2.81 7.35
CA LEU A 252 24.37 2.48 5.95
C LEU A 252 23.08 2.36 5.13
N LEU A 253 22.05 1.71 5.68
CA LEU A 253 20.71 1.63 5.10
C LEU A 253 20.16 3.04 4.86
N ALA A 254 20.21 3.91 5.88
CA ALA A 254 19.70 5.27 5.80
C ALA A 254 20.45 6.09 4.74
N LYS A 255 21.79 6.01 4.72
CA LYS A 255 22.62 6.68 3.70
C LYS A 255 22.22 6.25 2.29
N THR A 256 22.09 4.94 2.07
CA THR A 256 21.70 4.37 0.76
C THR A 256 20.29 4.80 0.36
N ALA A 257 19.33 4.78 1.30
CA ALA A 257 17.97 5.18 1.03
C ALA A 257 17.83 6.68 0.75
N LEU A 258 18.53 7.53 1.51
CA LEU A 258 18.50 8.98 1.35
C LEU A 258 19.19 9.47 0.07
N ALA A 259 20.19 8.74 -0.42
CA ALA A 259 20.80 8.98 -1.72
C ALA A 259 19.87 8.63 -2.90
N ASN A 260 18.97 7.65 -2.72
CA ASN A 260 18.12 7.11 -3.79
C ASN A 260 16.61 7.38 -3.60
N ARG A 261 16.25 8.45 -2.88
CA ARG A 261 14.84 8.72 -2.47
C ARG A 261 13.86 8.81 -3.63
N ALA A 262 14.25 9.44 -4.73
CA ALA A 262 13.38 9.55 -5.90
C ALA A 262 13.06 8.17 -6.49
N ALA A 263 14.08 7.32 -6.65
CA ALA A 263 13.91 5.95 -7.12
C ALA A 263 13.08 5.11 -6.14
N ILE A 264 13.33 5.21 -4.83
CA ILE A 264 12.53 4.52 -3.80
C ILE A 264 11.07 4.96 -3.85
N LYS A 265 10.81 6.26 -4.07
CA LYS A 265 9.45 6.78 -4.19
C LYS A 265 8.73 6.23 -5.42
N THR A 266 9.41 6.14 -6.56
CA THR A 266 8.85 5.57 -7.79
C THR A 266 8.64 4.06 -7.68
N ILE A 267 9.64 3.31 -7.20
CA ILE A 267 9.60 1.85 -7.18
C ILE A 267 8.69 1.32 -6.06
N VAL A 268 8.84 1.81 -4.83
CA VAL A 268 8.17 1.26 -3.63
C VAL A 268 6.98 2.11 -3.19
N GLY A 269 6.84 3.33 -3.72
CA GLY A 269 5.83 4.27 -3.30
C GLY A 269 6.13 5.00 -1.98
N ILE A 270 7.32 4.80 -1.38
CA ILE A 270 7.69 5.39 -0.08
C ILE A 270 8.35 6.76 -0.28
N GLY A 271 7.78 7.81 0.32
CA GLY A 271 8.40 9.13 0.38
C GLY A 271 9.29 9.27 1.61
N LEU A 272 10.55 9.65 1.41
CA LEU A 272 11.52 9.85 2.50
C LEU A 272 11.92 11.32 2.60
N ALA A 273 11.77 11.91 3.79
CA ALA A 273 12.27 13.25 4.08
C ALA A 273 13.80 13.25 4.19
N VAL A 274 14.45 14.38 3.87
CA VAL A 274 15.93 14.51 3.89
C VAL A 274 16.51 14.15 5.26
N ASN A 275 15.78 14.48 6.33
CA ASN A 275 16.15 14.29 7.72
C ASN A 275 15.53 13.02 8.34
N SER A 276 15.05 12.07 7.53
CA SER A 276 14.47 10.83 8.05
C SER A 276 15.54 10.04 8.81
N SER A 277 15.24 9.71 10.08
CA SER A 277 16.15 8.86 10.88
C SER A 277 16.18 7.43 10.34
N PRO A 278 17.26 6.67 10.60
CA PRO A 278 17.33 5.26 10.21
C PRO A 278 16.10 4.43 10.63
N ILE A 279 15.66 4.58 11.89
CA ILE A 279 14.46 3.91 12.40
C ILE A 279 13.19 4.35 11.66
N THR A 280 13.07 5.63 11.30
CA THR A 280 11.94 6.12 10.51
C THR A 280 11.90 5.47 9.14
N ILE A 281 13.06 5.32 8.48
CA ILE A 281 13.16 4.68 7.17
C ILE A 281 12.76 3.21 7.31
N VAL A 282 13.34 2.48 8.27
CA VAL A 282 13.00 1.07 8.54
C VAL A 282 11.49 0.91 8.78
N ARG A 283 10.89 1.76 9.63
CA ARG A 283 9.44 1.72 9.89
C ARG A 283 8.61 1.79 8.60
N ARG A 284 8.94 2.72 7.70
CA ARG A 284 8.20 2.88 6.43
C ARG A 284 8.23 1.62 5.56
N PHE A 285 9.34 0.87 5.58
CA PHE A 285 9.45 -0.39 4.86
C PHE A 285 8.73 -1.54 5.58
N LEU A 286 8.76 -1.57 6.91
CA LEU A 286 8.01 -2.54 7.72
C LEU A 286 6.49 -2.37 7.57
N ASP A 287 6.01 -1.13 7.52
CA ASP A 287 4.58 -0.83 7.32
C ASP A 287 4.07 -1.44 5.99
N LYS A 288 4.91 -1.50 4.94
CA LYS A 288 4.55 -2.11 3.64
C LYS A 288 4.30 -3.61 3.70
N ILE A 289 4.87 -4.29 4.68
CA ILE A 289 4.72 -5.73 4.89
C ILE A 289 3.86 -6.02 6.14
N GLY A 290 3.20 -5.02 6.72
CA GLY A 290 2.35 -5.17 7.90
C GLY A 290 3.10 -5.43 9.20
N TYR A 291 4.40 -5.17 9.26
CA TYR A 291 5.18 -5.21 10.50
C TYR A 291 5.18 -3.85 11.17
N SER A 292 5.40 -3.82 12.49
CA SER A 292 5.52 -2.57 13.23
C SER A 292 6.81 -2.51 14.07
N LEU A 293 7.12 -1.32 14.59
CA LEU A 293 8.24 -1.12 15.51
C LEU A 293 7.71 -0.67 16.87
N GLU A 294 8.07 -1.40 17.91
CA GLU A 294 7.81 -1.08 19.30
C GLU A 294 9.03 -0.36 19.90
N CYS A 295 8.80 0.69 20.69
CA CYS A 295 9.86 1.35 21.45
C CYS A 295 9.96 0.68 22.83
N LEU A 296 11.04 -0.06 23.08
CA LEU A 296 11.23 -0.79 24.33
C LEU A 296 11.59 0.13 25.49
N ARG A 297 12.61 0.98 25.28
CA ARG A 297 13.13 1.87 26.32
C ARG A 297 13.91 3.04 25.73
N THR A 298 14.28 3.96 26.61
CA THR A 298 15.19 5.06 26.30
C THR A 298 16.44 4.92 27.17
N GLU A 299 17.61 4.87 26.54
CA GLU A 299 18.92 4.82 27.21
C GLU A 299 19.65 6.16 27.06
N SER A 300 20.45 6.52 28.06
CA SER A 300 21.37 7.64 27.97
C SER A 300 22.69 7.15 27.38
N HIS A 301 23.06 7.66 26.22
CA HIS A 301 24.33 7.38 25.56
C HIS A 301 25.05 8.69 25.27
N GLN A 302 26.25 8.87 25.86
CA GLN A 302 27.08 10.07 25.67
C GLN A 302 26.29 11.39 25.82
N LYS A 303 25.54 11.54 26.92
CA LYS A 303 24.69 12.70 27.23
C LYS A 303 23.50 12.94 26.29
N LYS A 304 23.22 12.03 25.34
CA LYS A 304 22.02 12.05 24.49
C LYS A 304 21.09 10.88 24.83
N ARG A 305 19.78 11.10 24.71
CA ARG A 305 18.77 10.04 24.88
C ARG A 305 18.60 9.28 23.57
N LEU A 306 18.83 7.96 23.60
CA LEU A 306 18.61 7.04 22.49
C LEU A 306 17.40 6.16 22.77
N ARG A 307 16.48 6.08 21.81
CA ARG A 307 15.37 5.14 21.86
C ARG A 307 15.79 3.82 21.25
N ILE A 308 15.39 2.73 21.89
CA ILE A 308 15.66 1.37 21.48
C ILE A 308 14.37 0.75 21.01
N TYR A 309 14.42 0.18 19.81
CA TYR A 309 13.26 -0.39 19.15
C TYR A 309 13.42 -1.89 18.95
N ARG A 310 12.29 -2.57 18.76
CA ARG A 310 12.24 -3.96 18.31
C ARG A 310 11.19 -4.11 17.23
N ILE A 311 11.45 -4.99 16.27
CA ILE A 311 10.49 -5.36 15.24
C ILE A 311 9.42 -6.25 15.86
N VAL A 312 8.17 -5.84 15.74
CA VAL A 312 7.01 -6.63 16.20
C VAL A 312 6.53 -7.44 15.01
N HIS A 313 6.58 -8.76 15.19
CA HIS A 313 6.02 -9.68 14.22
C HIS A 313 4.49 -9.64 14.29
N PRO A 314 3.78 -9.46 13.16
CA PRO A 314 2.33 -9.49 13.12
C PRO A 314 1.80 -10.92 13.37
N ASP A 315 0.83 -11.05 14.25
CA ASP A 315 0.11 -12.31 14.50
C ASP A 315 -1.26 -12.24 13.84
N ASP A 316 -1.27 -12.39 12.52
CA ASP A 316 -2.46 -12.16 11.68
C ASP A 316 -2.86 -13.38 10.82
N GLY A 317 -2.19 -14.52 11.01
CA GLY A 317 -2.42 -15.76 10.24
C GLY A 317 -1.68 -15.83 8.90
N ARG A 318 -0.80 -14.87 8.57
CA ARG A 318 -0.11 -14.82 7.26
C ARG A 318 0.63 -16.09 6.85
N PHE A 319 1.19 -16.81 7.80
CA PHE A 319 1.98 -18.01 7.51
C PHE A 319 1.12 -19.18 7.03
N GLU A 320 -0.15 -19.25 7.44
CA GLU A 320 -1.10 -20.23 6.90
C GLU A 320 -1.32 -19.97 5.41
N VAL A 321 -1.50 -18.71 5.03
CA VAL A 321 -1.61 -18.30 3.61
C VAL A 321 -0.35 -18.65 2.84
N PHE A 322 0.84 -18.42 3.43
CA PHE A 322 2.11 -18.76 2.76
C PHE A 322 2.26 -20.25 2.52
N GLN A 323 1.82 -21.10 3.46
CA GLN A 323 1.80 -22.55 3.26
C GLN A 323 0.92 -22.95 2.09
N GLN A 324 -0.27 -22.36 1.98
CA GLN A 324 -1.16 -22.60 0.84
C GLN A 324 -0.57 -22.14 -0.50
N TRP A 325 0.12 -20.99 -0.51
CA TRP A 325 0.78 -20.49 -1.73
C TRP A 325 1.97 -21.34 -2.17
N LEU A 326 2.69 -21.96 -1.23
CA LEU A 326 3.80 -22.87 -1.56
C LEU A 326 3.36 -24.22 -2.12
N GLN A 327 2.13 -24.64 -1.82
CA GLN A 327 1.57 -25.91 -2.29
C GLN A 327 0.92 -25.82 -3.68
N ARG A 328 0.80 -24.60 -4.22
CA ARG A 328 0.22 -24.32 -5.54
C ARG A 328 1.27 -24.29 -6.63
#